data_AF-A0A9W7C938-F1
#
_entry.id   AF-A0A9W7C938-F1
#
_cell.length_a   1.000
_cell.length_b   1.000
_cell.length_c   1.000
_cell.angle_alpha   90.00
_cell.angle_beta   90.00
_cell.angle_gamma   90.00
#
_symmetry.space_group_name_H-M   'P 1'
#
loop_
_entity.id
_entity.type
_entity.pdbx_description
1 polymer ?
#
loop_
_entity_poly.entity_id
_entity_poly.type
_entity_poly.pdbx_seq_one_letter_code
_entity_poly.pdbx_strand_id
1 'polypeptide(L)'
;MSSFSDLDEATREVIRQKQQQKQLAKREKKKKEDLDASPAGASAISGPPLPPFAAERRTKLTSDEYFGAAPGGLFRDPRIPPTAGALDFVMSALDGGDETAAMLGSCNYFQFQVPATSSSGDTPLWDPEFYVRLCHAGFFVITAETGPNRSTQPLPELQPFYGVLHWNEFDAAPRVCKVVKRLRSSMSKQSSEYALEHNKNPLKTWEQINEYHLEKNSTNWLTRRYFDMMLSASEDPKLNFSLNCIDLKRNDEIIGGEMGFTVGTVYTSLSGWTGERSQEAVGFVQLVLLGTWLKQRNYSFWSLGHCYQPSLDYKRLLGQVIYSRDEFRRLLKTESGNVTEPQATSPTTGFEPLTSASNTISATALLSPSGTLK
;
A
#
# COMPACT_ATOMS: atom_id res chain seq x y z
N MET A 1 -24.92 -28.70 26.66
CA MET A 1 -23.46 -28.90 26.61
C MET A 1 -22.87 -28.07 27.74
N SER A 2 -22.10 -28.68 28.65
CA SER A 2 -21.43 -27.93 29.72
C SER A 2 -20.44 -26.94 29.10
N SER A 3 -20.49 -25.69 29.54
CA SER A 3 -19.60 -24.61 29.12
C SER A 3 -18.20 -24.85 29.71
N PHE A 4 -17.15 -24.40 29.03
CA PHE A 4 -15.78 -24.49 29.53
C PHE A 4 -15.57 -23.79 30.89
N SER A 5 -16.46 -22.82 31.21
CA SER A 5 -16.54 -22.16 32.51
C SER A 5 -16.96 -23.09 33.66
N ASP A 6 -17.64 -24.19 33.35
CA ASP A 6 -18.28 -25.07 34.33
C ASP A 6 -17.34 -26.21 34.78
N LEU A 7 -16.15 -26.31 34.17
CA LEU A 7 -15.12 -27.26 34.55
C LEU A 7 -14.38 -26.76 35.81
N ASP A 8 -13.89 -27.67 36.64
CA ASP A 8 -12.98 -27.30 37.73
C ASP A 8 -11.63 -26.81 37.18
N GLU A 9 -10.89 -26.04 37.98
CA GLU A 9 -9.65 -25.39 37.54
C GLU A 9 -8.55 -26.40 37.19
N ALA A 10 -8.50 -27.57 37.85
CA ALA A 10 -7.52 -28.60 37.54
C ALA A 10 -7.79 -29.20 36.15
N THR A 11 -9.05 -29.43 35.80
CA THR A 11 -9.47 -29.89 34.47
C THR A 11 -9.19 -28.84 33.39
N ARG A 12 -9.43 -27.54 33.68
CA ARG A 12 -9.10 -26.45 32.74
C ARG A 12 -7.60 -26.35 32.47
N GLU A 13 -6.78 -26.54 33.49
CA GLU A 13 -5.32 -26.47 33.37
C GLU A 13 -4.77 -27.62 32.51
N VAL A 14 -5.28 -28.84 32.71
CA VAL A 14 -4.93 -29.99 31.84
C VAL A 14 -5.33 -29.72 30.38
N ILE A 15 -6.46 -29.08 30.13
CA ILE A 15 -6.89 -28.72 28.78
C ILE A 15 -5.98 -27.64 28.17
N ARG A 16 -5.60 -26.60 28.94
CA ARG A 16 -4.65 -25.56 28.49
C ARG A 16 -3.30 -26.16 28.14
N GLN A 17 -2.77 -27.05 28.97
CA GLN A 17 -1.50 -27.72 28.72
C GLN A 17 -1.54 -28.60 27.46
N LYS A 18 -2.62 -29.37 27.26
CA LYS A 18 -2.81 -30.15 26.01
C LYS A 18 -2.90 -29.26 24.77
N GLN A 19 -3.56 -28.10 24.87
CA GLN A 19 -3.66 -27.15 23.77
C GLN A 19 -2.30 -26.51 23.44
N GLN A 20 -1.51 -26.14 24.46
CA GLN A 20 -0.16 -25.60 24.28
C GLN A 20 0.78 -26.63 23.64
N GLN A 21 0.77 -27.89 24.10
CA GLN A 21 1.56 -28.97 23.51
C GLN A 21 1.17 -29.22 22.04
N LYS A 22 -0.12 -29.19 21.70
CA LYS A 22 -0.59 -29.35 20.32
C LYS A 22 -0.16 -28.18 19.42
N GLN A 23 -0.10 -26.96 19.96
CA GLN A 23 0.40 -25.79 19.22
C GLN A 23 1.92 -25.86 18.99
N LEU A 24 2.69 -26.31 19.98
CA LEU A 24 4.13 -26.52 19.86
C LEU A 24 4.45 -27.59 18.80
N ALA A 25 3.80 -28.75 18.86
CA ALA A 25 3.98 -29.82 17.88
C ALA A 25 3.64 -29.37 16.45
N LYS A 26 2.60 -28.52 16.28
CA LYS A 26 2.24 -27.96 14.96
C LYS A 26 3.28 -26.97 14.45
N ARG A 27 3.89 -26.17 15.33
CA ARG A 27 4.99 -25.24 14.98
C ARG A 27 6.24 -26.00 14.56
N GLU A 28 6.60 -27.05 15.28
CA GLU A 28 7.75 -27.90 14.95
C GLU A 28 7.56 -28.64 13.63
N LYS A 29 6.37 -29.19 13.39
CA LYS A 29 6.03 -29.83 12.12
C LYS A 29 6.15 -28.86 10.94
N LYS A 30 5.62 -27.64 11.08
CA LYS A 30 5.73 -26.61 10.05
C LYS A 30 7.18 -26.18 9.82
N LYS A 31 7.98 -26.05 10.88
CA LYS A 31 9.41 -25.72 10.77
C LYS A 31 10.18 -26.81 10.02
N LYS A 32 9.79 -28.08 10.17
CA LYS A 32 10.35 -29.21 9.43
C LYS A 32 9.91 -29.21 7.96
N GLU A 33 8.62 -28.97 7.69
CA GLU A 33 8.09 -28.84 6.32
C GLU A 33 8.72 -27.65 5.55
N ASP A 34 9.00 -26.53 6.23
CA ASP A 34 9.66 -25.35 5.65
C ASP A 34 11.17 -25.59 5.39
N LEU A 35 11.81 -26.53 6.11
CA LEU A 35 13.21 -26.93 5.89
C LEU A 35 13.36 -27.94 4.74
N ASP A 36 12.34 -28.77 4.50
CA ASP A 36 12.36 -29.82 3.47
C ASP A 36 11.86 -29.34 2.09
N ALA A 37 11.24 -28.15 2.01
CA ALA A 37 10.71 -27.59 0.76
C ALA A 37 11.78 -26.81 -0.04
N SER A 38 12.67 -27.52 -0.75
CA SER A 38 13.38 -26.96 -1.90
C SER A 38 12.44 -26.94 -3.13
N PRO A 39 12.38 -25.84 -3.92
CA PRO A 39 11.40 -25.72 -4.99
C PRO A 39 11.87 -26.48 -6.25
N ALA A 40 11.36 -27.69 -6.43
CA ALA A 40 11.41 -28.40 -7.71
C ALA A 40 10.10 -28.17 -8.49
N GLY A 41 10.22 -27.46 -9.62
CA GLY A 41 9.35 -27.61 -10.79
C GLY A 41 7.94 -27.01 -10.71
N ALA A 42 7.79 -25.74 -11.10
CA ALA A 42 6.51 -25.20 -11.55
C ALA A 42 6.60 -24.92 -13.07
N SER A 43 5.80 -25.66 -13.83
CA SER A 43 5.68 -25.55 -15.29
C SER A 43 5.02 -24.22 -15.67
N ALA A 44 5.63 -23.50 -16.61
CA ALA A 44 5.24 -22.15 -17.02
C ALA A 44 4.00 -22.16 -17.93
N ILE A 45 2.98 -21.39 -17.54
CA ILE A 45 1.92 -20.91 -18.44
C ILE A 45 2.39 -19.55 -18.95
N SER A 46 2.40 -19.37 -20.28
CA SER A 46 2.94 -18.19 -20.95
C SER A 46 2.04 -16.96 -20.78
N GLY A 47 2.36 -16.12 -19.79
CA GLY A 47 1.98 -14.72 -19.76
C GLY A 47 2.98 -13.84 -20.53
N PRO A 48 2.69 -12.55 -20.74
CA PRO A 48 3.65 -11.61 -21.32
C PRO A 48 4.96 -11.64 -20.53
N PRO A 49 6.12 -11.48 -21.21
CA PRO A 49 7.42 -11.58 -20.57
C PRO A 49 7.55 -10.53 -19.47
N LEU A 50 7.80 -11.01 -18.25
CA LEU A 50 8.15 -10.17 -17.12
C LEU A 50 9.40 -9.35 -17.44
N PRO A 51 9.54 -8.11 -16.94
CA PRO A 51 10.71 -7.29 -17.19
C PRO A 51 12.00 -8.01 -16.74
N PRO A 52 13.14 -7.77 -17.41
CA PRO A 52 14.37 -8.57 -17.31
C PRO A 52 15.11 -8.51 -15.95
N PHE A 53 14.55 -7.86 -14.94
CA PHE A 53 15.13 -7.75 -13.59
C PHE A 53 14.77 -8.93 -12.67
N ALA A 54 14.64 -10.14 -13.22
CA ALA A 54 14.32 -11.36 -12.48
C ALA A 54 15.54 -11.93 -11.73
N ALA A 55 16.18 -11.11 -10.88
CA ALA A 55 16.88 -11.64 -9.71
C ALA A 55 15.86 -12.34 -8.80
N GLU A 56 16.30 -13.29 -7.97
CA GLU A 56 15.44 -14.01 -7.03
C GLU A 56 14.46 -13.06 -6.34
N ARG A 57 13.16 -13.27 -6.54
CA ARG A 57 12.11 -12.38 -6.03
C ARG A 57 12.08 -12.45 -4.52
N ARG A 58 12.69 -11.46 -3.89
CA ARG A 58 12.73 -11.32 -2.44
C ARG A 58 11.33 -11.07 -1.91
N THR A 59 10.86 -11.88 -0.96
CA THR A 59 9.52 -11.73 -0.33
C THR A 59 9.59 -11.38 1.15
N LYS A 60 10.78 -11.45 1.75
CA LYS A 60 11.04 -11.19 3.16
C LYS A 60 12.25 -10.27 3.31
N LEU A 61 12.16 -9.39 4.30
CA LEU A 61 13.19 -8.45 4.71
C LEU A 61 13.09 -8.34 6.23
N THR A 62 14.24 -8.42 6.90
CA THR A 62 14.31 -8.20 8.33
C THR A 62 14.28 -6.70 8.65
N SER A 63 14.00 -6.37 9.91
CA SER A 63 14.05 -4.98 10.38
C SER A 63 15.46 -4.40 10.24
N ASP A 64 16.49 -5.18 10.60
CA ASP A 64 17.88 -4.74 10.57
C ASP A 64 18.34 -4.46 9.13
N GLU A 65 17.93 -5.29 8.17
CA GLU A 65 18.24 -5.04 6.76
C GLU A 65 17.54 -3.78 6.23
N TYR A 66 16.29 -3.54 6.62
CA TYR A 66 15.57 -2.35 6.17
C TYR A 66 16.19 -1.07 6.73
N PHE A 67 16.38 -1.00 8.05
CA PHE A 67 16.93 0.20 8.69
C PHE A 67 18.43 0.37 8.44
N GLY A 68 19.18 -0.73 8.31
CA GLY A 68 20.59 -0.72 7.98
C GLY A 68 20.89 -0.23 6.56
N ALA A 69 19.91 -0.25 5.66
CA ALA A 69 20.06 0.26 4.29
C ALA A 69 20.00 1.79 4.19
N ALA A 70 19.53 2.49 5.23
CA ALA A 70 19.44 3.95 5.26
C ALA A 70 20.04 4.54 6.55
N PRO A 71 21.35 4.35 6.81
CA PRO A 71 21.98 4.76 8.07
C PRO A 71 22.08 6.29 8.23
N GLY A 72 21.99 7.05 7.14
CA GLY A 72 21.98 8.51 7.16
C GLY A 72 20.66 9.11 7.63
N GLY A 73 19.55 8.37 7.51
CA GLY A 73 18.24 8.77 8.02
C GLY A 73 17.67 10.01 7.31
N LEU A 74 18.00 11.21 7.81
CA LEU A 74 17.44 12.48 7.35
C LEU A 74 18.45 13.28 6.53
N PHE A 75 18.12 13.54 5.27
CA PHE A 75 18.79 14.52 4.43
C PHE A 75 18.17 15.92 4.64
N ARG A 76 19.03 16.92 4.84
CA ARG A 76 18.63 18.32 4.97
C ARG A 76 19.71 19.25 4.42
N ASP A 77 19.33 20.10 3.46
CA ASP A 77 20.18 21.18 2.95
C ASP A 77 19.37 22.49 2.89
N PRO A 78 19.81 23.58 3.57
CA PRO A 78 19.14 24.89 3.54
C PRO A 78 18.99 25.51 2.15
N ARG A 79 19.73 25.02 1.15
CA ARG A 79 19.74 25.55 -0.22
C ARG A 79 18.81 24.79 -1.16
N ILE A 80 18.13 23.74 -0.68
CA ILE A 80 17.24 22.90 -1.51
C ILE A 80 15.78 23.25 -1.17
N PRO A 81 15.16 24.18 -1.92
CA PRO A 81 13.76 24.54 -1.70
C PRO A 81 12.80 23.48 -2.27
N PRO A 82 11.52 23.46 -1.83
CA PRO A 82 10.50 22.59 -2.41
C PRO A 82 10.07 23.09 -3.79
N THR A 83 10.88 22.83 -4.81
CA THR A 83 10.63 23.21 -6.20
C THR A 83 10.96 22.05 -7.14
N ALA A 84 10.39 22.06 -8.34
CA ALA A 84 10.68 21.05 -9.36
C ALA A 84 12.19 20.91 -9.65
N GLY A 85 12.88 22.02 -9.92
CA GLY A 85 14.31 21.98 -10.23
C GLY A 85 15.19 21.49 -9.08
N ALA A 86 14.80 21.76 -7.83
CA ALA A 86 15.51 21.24 -6.66
C ALA A 86 15.30 19.73 -6.49
N LEU A 87 14.08 19.23 -6.74
CA LEU A 87 13.83 17.79 -6.77
C LEU A 87 14.61 17.11 -7.89
N ASP A 88 14.59 17.67 -9.11
CA ASP A 88 15.34 17.14 -10.25
C ASP A 88 16.84 17.07 -9.97
N PHE A 89 17.38 18.09 -9.28
CA PHE A 89 18.77 18.09 -8.81
C PHE A 89 19.04 16.95 -7.83
N VAL A 90 18.19 16.77 -6.81
CA VAL A 90 18.33 15.67 -5.83
C VAL A 90 18.26 14.31 -6.53
N MET A 91 17.32 14.12 -7.45
CA MET A 91 17.17 12.86 -8.17
C MET A 91 18.35 12.58 -9.09
N SER A 92 18.86 13.61 -9.78
CA SER A 92 20.06 13.47 -10.63
C SER A 92 21.31 13.16 -9.82
N ALA A 93 21.47 13.77 -8.64
CA ALA A 93 22.57 13.49 -7.73
C ALA A 93 22.50 12.06 -7.17
N LEU A 94 21.29 11.58 -6.85
CA LEU A 94 21.06 10.20 -6.41
C LEU A 94 21.44 9.18 -7.50
N ASP A 95 21.24 9.52 -8.77
CA ASP A 95 21.54 8.65 -9.92
C ASP A 95 23.02 8.74 -10.38
N GLY A 96 23.82 9.68 -9.84
CA GLY A 96 25.18 9.99 -10.30
C GLY A 96 26.25 8.96 -9.98
N GLY A 97 25.99 8.01 -9.07
CA GLY A 97 26.91 6.93 -8.68
C GLY A 97 28.20 7.36 -7.96
N ASP A 98 28.30 8.64 -7.57
CA ASP A 98 29.44 9.22 -6.87
C ASP A 98 29.26 9.19 -5.33
N GLU A 99 30.14 9.87 -4.60
CA GLU A 99 30.03 9.99 -3.14
C GLU A 99 28.75 10.71 -2.70
N THR A 100 28.25 11.66 -3.51
CA THR A 100 26.99 12.36 -3.24
C THR A 100 25.82 11.39 -3.37
N ALA A 101 25.80 10.56 -4.42
CA ALA A 101 24.81 9.51 -4.62
C ALA A 101 24.81 8.52 -3.45
N ALA A 102 25.99 8.08 -2.99
CA ALA A 102 26.11 7.18 -1.84
C ALA A 102 25.56 7.82 -0.55
N MET A 103 25.86 9.10 -0.30
CA MET A 103 25.36 9.85 0.84
C MET A 103 23.83 9.99 0.79
N LEU A 104 23.27 10.45 -0.33
CA LEU A 104 21.81 10.59 -0.50
C LEU A 104 21.11 9.23 -0.47
N GLY A 105 21.73 8.19 -1.03
CA GLY A 105 21.29 6.81 -0.97
C GLY A 105 21.13 6.30 0.46
N SER A 106 21.99 6.76 1.38
CA SER A 106 21.93 6.42 2.80
C SER A 106 20.82 7.14 3.58
N CYS A 107 20.16 8.15 3.02
CA CYS A 107 19.04 8.86 3.65
C CYS A 107 17.72 8.25 3.19
N ASN A 108 16.72 8.17 4.08
CA ASN A 108 15.35 7.82 3.71
C ASN A 108 14.39 9.01 3.78
N TYR A 109 14.63 10.01 4.62
CA TYR A 109 13.81 11.24 4.68
C TYR A 109 14.51 12.42 4.02
N PHE A 110 13.76 13.25 3.31
CA PHE A 110 14.30 14.40 2.57
C PHE A 110 13.54 15.67 2.95
N GLN A 111 14.18 16.53 3.75
CA GLN A 111 13.53 17.75 4.25
C GLN A 111 13.87 18.97 3.40
N PHE A 112 13.00 19.27 2.44
CA PHE A 112 13.05 20.50 1.63
C PHE A 112 12.81 21.74 2.50
N GLN A 113 13.57 22.80 2.27
CA GLN A 113 13.60 23.96 3.15
C GLN A 113 12.78 25.12 2.59
N VAL A 114 11.87 25.63 3.41
CA VAL A 114 11.09 26.83 3.07
C VAL A 114 11.89 28.07 3.48
N PRO A 115 12.06 29.08 2.60
CA PRO A 115 12.73 30.32 2.98
C PRO A 115 12.06 30.97 4.20
N ALA A 116 12.86 31.46 5.14
CA ALA A 116 12.39 32.04 6.41
C ALA A 116 11.41 33.23 6.25
N THR A 117 11.37 33.84 5.07
CA THR A 117 10.46 34.95 4.72
C THR A 117 9.05 34.50 4.39
N SER A 118 8.79 33.19 4.27
CA SER A 118 7.48 32.64 3.96
C SER A 118 6.67 32.53 5.25
N SER A 119 6.05 33.63 5.67
CA SER A 119 5.19 33.72 6.86
C SER A 119 3.75 33.28 6.61
N SER A 120 3.39 32.97 5.35
CA SER A 120 2.07 32.42 5.01
C SER A 120 2.01 30.94 5.41
N GLY A 121 0.87 30.55 5.99
CA GLY A 121 0.57 29.15 6.27
C GLY A 121 0.75 28.26 5.05
N ASP A 122 0.51 28.78 3.84
CA ASP A 122 0.79 28.15 2.55
C ASP A 122 2.26 28.28 2.17
N THR A 123 3.01 27.25 2.53
CA THR A 123 4.39 27.06 2.10
C THR A 123 4.40 26.20 0.83
N PRO A 124 5.42 26.31 -0.05
CA PRO A 124 5.48 25.48 -1.26
C PRO A 124 5.69 23.98 -0.97
N LEU A 125 5.86 23.59 0.31
CA LEU A 125 5.79 22.17 0.70
C LEU A 125 4.37 21.59 0.54
N TRP A 126 3.34 22.43 0.63
CA TRP A 126 1.93 22.05 0.48
C TRP A 126 1.40 22.27 -0.93
N ASP A 127 2.29 22.54 -1.89
CA ASP A 127 1.92 22.70 -3.30
C ASP A 127 1.52 21.35 -3.91
N PRO A 128 0.30 21.21 -4.46
CA PRO A 128 -0.15 19.99 -5.10
C PRO A 128 0.76 19.51 -6.23
N GLU A 129 1.29 20.42 -7.06
CA GLU A 129 2.16 20.03 -8.18
C GLU A 129 3.49 19.45 -7.65
N PHE A 130 4.12 20.12 -6.69
CA PHE A 130 5.34 19.61 -6.05
C PHE A 130 5.10 18.24 -5.38
N TYR A 131 3.96 18.04 -4.72
CA TYR A 131 3.57 16.75 -4.14
C TYR A 131 3.45 15.65 -5.21
N VAL A 132 2.79 15.91 -6.33
CA VAL A 132 2.68 14.92 -7.42
C VAL A 132 4.05 14.57 -7.99
N ARG A 133 4.97 15.54 -8.12
CA ARG A 133 6.35 15.28 -8.54
C ARG A 133 7.09 14.35 -7.57
N LEU A 134 6.90 14.54 -6.26
CA LEU A 134 7.43 13.62 -5.25
C LEU A 134 6.89 12.19 -5.45
N CYS A 135 5.58 12.04 -5.67
CA CYS A 135 4.97 10.73 -5.96
C CYS A 135 5.59 10.07 -7.20
N HIS A 136 5.76 10.81 -8.30
CA HIS A 136 6.40 10.30 -9.53
C HIS A 136 7.89 9.96 -9.35
N ALA A 137 8.57 10.63 -8.41
CA ALA A 137 9.95 10.32 -8.03
C ALA A 137 10.07 9.11 -7.09
N GLY A 138 8.94 8.56 -6.61
CA GLY A 138 8.87 7.38 -5.74
C GLY A 138 8.81 7.69 -4.24
N PHE A 139 8.63 8.95 -3.85
CA PHE A 139 8.49 9.33 -2.45
C PHE A 139 7.12 8.93 -1.88
N PHE A 140 7.14 8.51 -0.62
CA PHE A 140 5.98 8.46 0.25
C PHE A 140 6.03 9.66 1.18
N VAL A 141 5.03 10.53 1.14
CA VAL A 141 5.00 11.70 2.03
C VAL A 141 4.23 11.34 3.29
N ILE A 142 4.83 11.63 4.45
CA ILE A 142 4.16 11.66 5.74
C ILE A 142 4.09 13.11 6.24
N THR A 143 3.33 13.39 7.30
CA THR A 143 3.49 14.66 8.01
C THR A 143 4.11 14.45 9.38
N ALA A 144 5.00 15.37 9.76
CA ALA A 144 5.71 15.34 11.03
C ALA A 144 5.89 16.77 11.56
N GLU A 145 5.95 16.90 12.88
CA GLU A 145 6.38 18.15 13.51
C GLU A 145 7.86 18.37 13.23
N THR A 146 8.17 19.34 12.38
CA THR A 146 9.55 19.63 11.98
C THR A 146 9.84 21.13 11.99
N GLY A 147 11.12 21.48 11.90
CA GLY A 147 11.58 22.86 11.84
C GLY A 147 11.64 23.57 13.21
N PRO A 148 12.04 24.86 13.24
CA PRO A 148 12.28 25.60 14.49
C PRO A 148 11.03 25.76 15.36
N ASN A 149 9.87 25.89 14.71
CA ASN A 149 8.58 26.12 15.38
C ASN A 149 7.79 24.82 15.63
N ARG A 150 8.38 23.65 15.33
CA ARG A 150 7.69 22.34 15.39
C ARG A 150 6.34 22.32 14.66
N SER A 151 6.25 23.06 13.56
CA SER A 151 5.05 23.04 12.73
C SER A 151 4.93 21.69 12.03
N THR A 152 3.72 21.16 11.94
CA THR A 152 3.44 19.97 11.12
C THR A 152 3.67 20.29 9.66
N GLN A 153 4.59 19.57 9.03
CA GLN A 153 4.99 19.76 7.63
C GLN A 153 5.06 18.42 6.90
N PRO A 154 4.91 18.42 5.57
CA PRO A 154 5.21 17.27 4.73
C PRO A 154 6.68 16.88 4.87
N LEU A 155 6.93 15.60 5.10
CA LEU A 155 8.24 14.99 5.15
C LEU A 155 8.29 13.84 4.14
N PRO A 156 8.81 14.08 2.93
CA PRO A 156 9.00 13.05 1.93
C PRO A 156 9.98 11.97 2.40
N GLU A 157 9.55 10.71 2.27
CA GLU A 157 10.36 9.52 2.50
C GLU A 157 10.62 8.77 1.19
N LEU A 158 11.88 8.64 0.80
CA LEU A 158 12.32 7.72 -0.23
C LEU A 158 12.79 6.44 0.45
N GLN A 159 11.94 5.41 0.46
CA GLN A 159 12.18 4.19 1.23
C GLN A 159 13.39 3.42 0.64
N PRO A 160 14.19 2.72 1.46
CA PRO A 160 15.26 1.87 0.94
C PRO A 160 14.70 0.63 0.22
N PHE A 161 13.49 0.19 0.58
CA PHE A 161 12.81 -0.95 -0.02
C PHE A 161 11.29 -0.74 -0.10
N TYR A 162 10.69 -1.23 -1.18
CA TYR A 162 9.26 -1.13 -1.46
C TYR A 162 8.64 -2.51 -1.61
N GLY A 163 7.48 -2.72 -0.98
CA GLY A 163 6.62 -3.86 -1.24
C GLY A 163 5.75 -3.59 -2.46
N VAL A 164 5.76 -4.49 -3.44
CA VAL A 164 5.02 -4.40 -4.69
C VAL A 164 4.21 -5.67 -4.90
N LEU A 165 2.96 -5.53 -5.31
CA LEU A 165 2.12 -6.62 -5.78
C LEU A 165 2.05 -6.58 -7.30
N HIS A 166 2.58 -7.65 -7.88
CA HIS A 166 2.31 -8.03 -9.27
C HIS A 166 1.12 -8.99 -9.29
N TRP A 167 0.33 -8.97 -10.36
CA TRP A 167 -0.93 -9.70 -10.39
C TRP A 167 -0.76 -11.21 -10.38
N ASN A 168 0.32 -11.73 -10.97
CA ASN A 168 0.64 -13.15 -10.94
C ASN A 168 0.88 -13.65 -9.51
N GLU A 169 1.65 -12.90 -8.72
CA GLU A 169 1.92 -13.19 -7.31
C GLU A 169 0.65 -13.06 -6.47
N PHE A 170 -0.16 -12.03 -6.72
CA PHE A 170 -1.42 -11.81 -6.04
C PHE A 170 -2.39 -12.98 -6.27
N ASP A 171 -2.57 -13.40 -7.52
CA ASP A 171 -3.44 -14.52 -7.87
C ASP A 171 -2.93 -15.84 -7.31
N ALA A 172 -1.60 -16.04 -7.30
CA ALA A 172 -0.95 -17.24 -6.77
C ALA A 172 -0.94 -17.31 -5.23
N ALA A 173 -1.15 -16.19 -4.54
CA ALA A 173 -1.05 -16.13 -3.08
C ALA A 173 -2.10 -17.04 -2.40
N PRO A 174 -1.68 -18.01 -1.55
CA PRO A 174 -2.61 -18.98 -0.98
C PRO A 174 -3.74 -18.38 -0.15
N ARG A 175 -3.50 -17.24 0.51
CA ARG A 175 -4.53 -16.56 1.31
C ARG A 175 -5.54 -15.84 0.43
N VAL A 176 -5.10 -15.20 -0.67
CA VAL A 176 -5.98 -14.60 -1.69
C VAL A 176 -6.89 -15.67 -2.29
N CYS A 177 -6.32 -16.77 -2.77
CA CYS A 177 -7.07 -17.93 -3.26
C CYS A 177 -8.16 -18.43 -2.29
N LYS A 178 -7.83 -18.54 -1.00
CA LYS A 178 -8.78 -18.98 0.04
C LYS A 178 -9.93 -17.98 0.23
N VAL A 179 -9.63 -16.68 0.24
CA VAL A 179 -10.64 -15.64 0.41
C VAL A 179 -11.56 -15.57 -0.81
N VAL A 180 -11.01 -15.61 -2.03
CA VAL A 180 -11.80 -15.66 -3.26
C VAL A 180 -12.75 -16.86 -3.28
N LYS A 181 -12.26 -18.06 -2.94
CA LYS A 181 -13.11 -19.26 -2.85
C LYS A 181 -14.23 -19.09 -1.82
N ARG A 182 -13.91 -18.56 -0.63
CA ARG A 182 -14.90 -18.30 0.42
C ARG A 182 -15.97 -17.30 -0.04
N LEU A 183 -15.57 -16.20 -0.67
CA LEU A 183 -16.51 -15.19 -1.17
C LEU A 183 -17.43 -15.80 -2.23
N ARG A 184 -16.89 -16.57 -3.18
CA ARG A 184 -17.70 -17.33 -4.17
C ARG A 184 -18.74 -18.24 -3.52
N SER A 185 -18.35 -18.99 -2.49
CA SER A 185 -19.27 -19.87 -1.76
C SER A 185 -20.32 -19.12 -0.93
N SER A 186 -20.03 -17.91 -0.45
CA SER A 186 -21.00 -17.07 0.27
C SER A 186 -22.06 -16.52 -0.69
N MET A 187 -21.62 -16.09 -1.88
CA MET A 187 -22.51 -15.54 -2.91
C MET A 187 -23.53 -16.58 -3.39
N SER A 188 -23.12 -17.85 -3.57
CA SER A 188 -24.05 -18.92 -3.93
C SER A 188 -25.12 -19.20 -2.87
N LYS A 189 -24.92 -18.72 -1.63
CA LYS A 189 -25.83 -18.91 -0.49
C LYS A 189 -26.62 -17.66 -0.13
N GLN A 190 -26.47 -16.56 -0.87
CA GLN A 190 -27.09 -15.25 -0.60
C GLN A 190 -26.89 -14.76 0.85
N SER A 191 -25.76 -15.13 1.49
CA SER A 191 -25.56 -14.91 2.94
C SER A 191 -24.94 -13.56 3.31
N SER A 192 -24.31 -12.85 2.39
CA SER A 192 -23.77 -11.49 2.59
C SER A 192 -23.33 -10.90 1.25
N GLU A 193 -23.70 -9.65 0.99
CA GLU A 193 -23.26 -8.93 -0.20
C GLU A 193 -22.17 -7.92 0.18
N TYR A 194 -20.97 -8.12 -0.36
CA TYR A 194 -19.87 -7.17 -0.26
C TYR A 194 -19.82 -6.31 -1.53
N ALA A 195 -19.48 -5.03 -1.36
CA ALA A 195 -19.21 -4.11 -2.47
C ALA A 195 -18.07 -3.15 -2.10
N LEU A 196 -17.33 -2.69 -3.11
CA LEU A 196 -16.41 -1.58 -2.96
C LEU A 196 -17.08 -0.32 -3.50
N GLU A 197 -17.03 0.77 -2.75
CA GLU A 197 -17.39 2.10 -3.20
C GLU A 197 -16.13 2.95 -3.42
N HIS A 198 -16.03 3.63 -4.56
CA HIS A 198 -14.90 4.49 -4.91
C HIS A 198 -15.31 5.96 -4.86
N ASN A 199 -14.55 6.77 -4.11
CA ASN A 199 -14.66 8.24 -4.04
C ASN A 199 -16.07 8.79 -3.78
N LYS A 200 -16.95 8.01 -3.15
CA LYS A 200 -18.32 8.45 -2.86
C LYS A 200 -18.37 9.54 -1.77
N ASN A 201 -17.52 9.42 -0.75
CA ASN A 201 -17.32 10.44 0.26
C ASN A 201 -15.87 10.42 0.79
N PRO A 202 -14.91 10.99 0.03
CA PRO A 202 -13.50 10.95 0.38
C PRO A 202 -13.19 11.50 1.79
N LEU A 203 -13.91 12.54 2.20
CA LEU A 203 -13.75 13.14 3.52
C LEU A 203 -14.13 12.17 4.64
N LYS A 204 -15.27 11.49 4.50
CA LYS A 204 -15.70 10.49 5.47
C LYS A 204 -14.71 9.32 5.58
N THR A 205 -14.19 8.84 4.45
CA THR A 205 -13.16 7.80 4.46
C THR A 205 -11.91 8.26 5.23
N TRP A 206 -11.47 9.51 5.01
CA TRP A 206 -10.35 10.09 5.76
C TRP A 206 -10.65 10.22 7.26
N GLU A 207 -11.85 10.68 7.64
CA GLU A 207 -12.27 10.79 9.05
C GLU A 207 -12.18 9.43 9.76
N GLN A 208 -12.69 8.37 9.13
CA GLN A 208 -12.65 7.01 9.67
C GLN A 208 -11.22 6.47 9.81
N ILE A 209 -10.34 6.75 8.85
CA ILE A 209 -8.91 6.42 8.94
C ILE A 209 -8.27 7.17 10.11
N ASN A 210 -8.58 8.47 10.24
CA ASN A 210 -8.03 9.30 11.28
C ASN A 210 -8.45 8.83 12.67
N GLU A 211 -9.75 8.60 12.88
CA GLU A 211 -10.30 8.03 14.13
C GLU A 211 -9.61 6.71 14.47
N TYR A 212 -9.55 5.77 13.51
CA TYR A 212 -8.91 4.48 13.70
C TYR A 212 -7.44 4.57 14.14
N HIS A 213 -6.67 5.53 13.60
CA HIS A 213 -5.28 5.73 14.00
C HIS A 213 -5.12 6.47 15.33
N LEU A 214 -5.97 7.46 15.61
CA LEU A 214 -5.96 8.14 16.90
C LEU A 214 -6.29 7.17 18.04
N GLU A 215 -7.26 6.27 17.85
CA GLU A 215 -7.60 5.25 18.82
C GLU A 215 -6.47 4.25 19.08
N LYS A 216 -5.71 3.87 18.04
CA LYS A 216 -4.68 2.81 18.13
C LYS A 216 -3.28 3.31 18.46
N ASN A 217 -2.93 4.48 17.97
CA ASN A 217 -1.56 5.00 17.96
C ASN A 217 -1.45 6.40 18.59
N SER A 218 -2.55 6.98 19.06
CA SER A 218 -2.65 8.35 19.61
C SER A 218 -2.26 9.48 18.64
N THR A 219 -1.86 9.14 17.42
CA THR A 219 -1.33 10.07 16.42
C THR A 219 -1.66 9.56 15.02
N ASN A 220 -1.76 10.47 14.06
CA ASN A 220 -1.95 10.14 12.65
C ASN A 220 -1.10 11.06 11.78
N TRP A 221 -0.23 10.47 10.95
CA TRP A 221 0.60 11.21 10.00
C TRP A 221 -0.19 11.72 8.79
N LEU A 222 -1.38 11.16 8.53
CA LEU A 222 -2.29 11.58 7.47
C LEU A 222 -3.19 12.72 7.98
N THR A 223 -2.59 13.88 8.22
CA THR A 223 -3.30 15.05 8.73
C THR A 223 -4.33 15.58 7.73
N ARG A 224 -5.29 16.37 8.24
CA ARG A 224 -6.34 16.97 7.39
C ARG A 224 -5.75 17.78 6.24
N ARG A 225 -4.74 18.60 6.55
CA ARG A 225 -4.06 19.42 5.55
C ARG A 225 -3.40 18.60 4.45
N TYR A 226 -2.84 17.43 4.79
CA TYR A 226 -2.28 16.52 3.79
C TYR A 226 -3.38 15.90 2.92
N PHE A 227 -4.49 15.50 3.52
CA PHE A 227 -5.67 15.07 2.75
C PHE A 227 -6.14 16.15 1.77
N ASP A 228 -6.29 17.40 2.23
CA ASP A 228 -6.74 18.51 1.38
C ASP A 228 -5.77 18.80 0.23
N MET A 229 -4.46 18.66 0.44
CA MET A 229 -3.43 18.78 -0.62
C MET A 229 -3.59 17.68 -1.68
N MET A 230 -3.77 16.43 -1.26
CA MET A 230 -3.99 15.31 -2.20
C MET A 230 -5.30 15.45 -2.97
N LEU A 231 -6.36 15.92 -2.30
CA LEU A 231 -7.64 16.18 -2.95
C LEU A 231 -7.49 17.27 -4.01
N SER A 232 -6.83 18.38 -3.67
CA SER A 232 -6.53 19.46 -4.61
C SER A 232 -5.71 18.96 -5.81
N ALA A 233 -4.70 18.11 -5.57
CA ALA A 233 -3.92 17.49 -6.64
C ALA A 233 -4.77 16.62 -7.56
N SER A 234 -5.74 15.89 -7.01
CA SER A 234 -6.64 15.00 -7.75
C SER A 234 -7.71 15.76 -8.55
N GLU A 235 -8.04 16.98 -8.16
CA GLU A 235 -9.01 17.85 -8.83
C GLU A 235 -8.38 18.64 -9.99
N ASP A 236 -7.05 18.77 -10.03
CA ASP A 236 -6.36 19.43 -11.13
C ASP A 236 -6.22 18.49 -12.34
N PRO A 237 -6.97 18.73 -13.45
CA PRO A 237 -6.94 17.87 -14.61
C PRO A 237 -5.61 17.88 -15.36
N LYS A 238 -4.68 18.80 -15.03
CA LYS A 238 -3.34 18.83 -15.62
C LYS A 238 -2.40 17.85 -14.96
N LEU A 239 -2.69 17.43 -13.73
CA LEU A 239 -1.82 16.55 -12.97
C LEU A 239 -2.17 15.09 -13.23
N ASN A 240 -1.14 14.29 -13.49
CA ASN A 240 -1.24 12.83 -13.57
C ASN A 240 -1.28 12.23 -12.16
N PHE A 241 -2.38 12.49 -11.48
CA PHE A 241 -2.60 12.08 -10.11
C PHE A 241 -4.10 11.88 -9.85
N SER A 242 -4.43 10.82 -9.13
CA SER A 242 -5.78 10.59 -8.64
C SER A 242 -5.74 10.11 -7.20
N LEU A 243 -6.44 10.81 -6.30
CA LEU A 243 -6.69 10.33 -4.94
C LEU A 243 -7.83 9.31 -4.98
N ASN A 244 -7.61 8.15 -4.38
CA ASN A 244 -8.57 7.04 -4.36
C ASN A 244 -8.95 6.73 -2.91
N CYS A 245 -10.20 6.98 -2.55
CA CYS A 245 -10.82 6.54 -1.30
C CYS A 245 -11.73 5.36 -1.62
N ILE A 246 -11.44 4.19 -1.03
CA ILE A 246 -12.13 2.93 -1.29
C ILE A 246 -12.81 2.45 0.00
N ASP A 247 -14.13 2.44 0.02
CA ASP A 247 -14.93 1.93 1.14
C ASP A 247 -15.40 0.50 0.86
N LEU A 248 -15.23 -0.41 1.83
CA LEU A 248 -15.83 -1.74 1.79
C LEU A 248 -17.19 -1.72 2.48
N LYS A 249 -18.23 -2.04 1.72
CA LYS A 249 -19.58 -2.26 2.25
C LYS A 249 -19.91 -3.72 2.44
N ARG A 250 -20.73 -4.00 3.44
CA ARG A 250 -21.44 -5.27 3.64
C ARG A 250 -22.89 -4.98 4.02
N ASN A 251 -23.85 -5.44 3.22
CA ASN A 251 -25.29 -5.20 3.47
C ASN A 251 -25.59 -3.71 3.77
N ASP A 252 -25.09 -2.82 2.92
CA ASP A 252 -25.18 -1.36 3.04
C ASP A 252 -24.42 -0.64 4.16
N GLU A 253 -23.77 -1.37 5.05
CA GLU A 253 -22.91 -0.80 6.09
C GLU A 253 -21.45 -0.71 5.62
N ILE A 254 -20.79 0.44 5.82
CA ILE A 254 -19.35 0.57 5.59
C ILE A 254 -18.61 -0.08 6.77
N ILE A 255 -17.86 -1.14 6.49
CA ILE A 255 -17.18 -1.97 7.51
C ILE A 255 -15.65 -1.88 7.46
N GLY A 256 -15.12 -1.10 6.53
CA GLY A 256 -13.70 -0.80 6.40
C GLY A 256 -13.46 0.06 5.17
N GLY A 257 -12.22 0.50 5.00
CA GLY A 257 -11.85 1.28 3.81
C GLY A 257 -10.37 1.62 3.80
N GLU A 258 -9.89 2.11 2.68
CA GLU A 258 -8.54 2.64 2.55
C GLU A 258 -8.47 3.89 1.69
N MET A 259 -7.35 4.59 1.83
CA MET A 259 -6.91 5.63 0.95
C MET A 259 -5.62 5.20 0.25
N GLY A 260 -5.54 5.54 -1.02
CA GLY A 260 -4.36 5.41 -1.85
C GLY A 260 -4.37 6.47 -2.93
N PHE A 261 -3.34 6.48 -3.76
CA PHE A 261 -3.29 7.35 -4.93
C PHE A 261 -2.83 6.58 -6.16
N THR A 262 -3.12 7.14 -7.33
CA THR A 262 -2.64 6.62 -8.61
C THR A 262 -1.78 7.65 -9.31
N VAL A 263 -0.66 7.20 -9.88
CA VAL A 263 0.13 7.93 -10.88
C VAL A 263 0.33 7.01 -12.10
N GLY A 264 -0.06 7.46 -13.29
CA GLY A 264 -0.08 6.62 -14.49
C GLY A 264 -0.91 5.35 -14.27
N THR A 265 -0.31 4.17 -14.40
CA THR A 265 -0.96 2.87 -14.19
C THR A 265 -0.62 2.22 -12.84
N VAL A 266 -0.04 2.97 -11.90
CA VAL A 266 0.43 2.48 -10.61
C VAL A 266 -0.48 2.94 -9.49
N TYR A 267 -1.10 1.99 -8.78
CA TYR A 267 -1.84 2.28 -7.55
C TYR A 267 -0.91 2.16 -6.33
N THR A 268 -0.94 3.14 -5.44
CA THR A 268 -0.16 3.17 -4.20
C THR A 268 -1.08 3.25 -2.99
N SER A 269 -1.06 2.21 -2.14
CA SER A 269 -1.78 2.26 -0.86
C SER A 269 -1.06 3.16 0.14
N LEU A 270 -1.84 3.97 0.86
CA LEU A 270 -1.36 4.84 1.92
C LEU A 270 -1.73 4.29 3.29
N SER A 271 -3.02 4.31 3.60
CA SER A 271 -3.52 3.86 4.89
C SER A 271 -4.95 3.36 4.80
N GLY A 272 -5.37 2.55 5.76
CA GLY A 272 -6.73 2.05 5.82
C GLY A 272 -7.18 1.73 7.23
N TRP A 273 -8.48 1.56 7.35
CA TRP A 273 -9.16 1.22 8.58
C TRP A 273 -10.03 -0.01 8.35
N THR A 274 -10.35 -0.67 9.45
CA THR A 274 -11.34 -1.73 9.47
C THR A 274 -12.17 -1.54 10.71
N GLY A 275 -13.46 -1.87 10.64
CA GLY A 275 -14.29 -2.06 11.82
C GLY A 275 -13.75 -3.20 12.70
N GLU A 276 -14.62 -3.76 13.54
CA GLU A 276 -14.22 -4.80 14.50
C GLU A 276 -13.42 -5.94 13.85
N ARG A 277 -12.30 -6.30 14.48
CA ARG A 277 -11.48 -7.44 14.07
C ARG A 277 -12.27 -8.73 14.25
N SER A 278 -12.96 -9.14 13.20
CA SER A 278 -13.74 -10.37 13.17
C SER A 278 -12.93 -11.54 12.60
N GLN A 279 -13.42 -12.77 12.85
CA GLN A 279 -12.89 -13.97 12.21
C GLN A 279 -12.99 -13.93 10.68
N GLU A 280 -13.81 -13.03 10.12
CA GLU A 280 -14.00 -12.87 8.68
C GLU A 280 -12.81 -12.20 7.99
N ALA A 281 -11.92 -11.55 8.76
CA ALA A 281 -10.76 -10.82 8.25
C ALA A 281 -11.16 -9.73 7.23
N VAL A 282 -12.06 -8.83 7.64
CA VAL A 282 -12.66 -7.77 6.81
C VAL A 282 -11.63 -6.98 6.02
N GLY A 283 -10.56 -6.50 6.65
CA GLY A 283 -9.50 -5.77 5.94
C GLY A 283 -8.85 -6.60 4.82
N PHE A 284 -8.65 -7.90 5.04
CA PHE A 284 -8.12 -8.77 3.98
C PHE A 284 -9.13 -9.01 2.86
N VAL A 285 -10.44 -9.03 3.16
CA VAL A 285 -11.50 -9.07 2.13
C VAL A 285 -11.44 -7.82 1.27
N GLN A 286 -11.37 -6.63 1.89
CA GLN A 286 -11.25 -5.36 1.19
C GLN A 286 -10.05 -5.37 0.24
N LEU A 287 -8.86 -5.75 0.72
CA LEU A 287 -7.64 -5.80 -0.09
C LEU A 287 -7.72 -6.81 -1.25
N VAL A 288 -8.36 -7.97 -1.04
CA VAL A 288 -8.56 -8.97 -2.11
C VAL A 288 -9.51 -8.46 -3.19
N LEU A 289 -10.61 -7.82 -2.79
CA LEU A 289 -11.55 -7.24 -3.74
C LEU A 289 -10.90 -6.08 -4.50
N LEU A 290 -10.16 -5.21 -3.82
CA LEU A 290 -9.48 -4.09 -4.45
C LEU A 290 -8.40 -4.56 -5.44
N GLY A 291 -7.54 -5.51 -5.04
CA GLY A 291 -6.54 -6.05 -5.95
C GLY A 291 -7.16 -6.71 -7.20
N THR A 292 -8.32 -7.36 -7.04
CA THR A 292 -9.08 -7.89 -8.17
C THR A 292 -9.60 -6.77 -9.08
N TRP A 293 -10.10 -5.67 -8.49
CA TRP A 293 -10.61 -4.52 -9.23
C TRP A 293 -9.50 -3.82 -10.02
N LEU A 294 -8.36 -3.52 -9.38
CA LEU A 294 -7.20 -2.90 -10.00
C LEU A 294 -6.68 -3.75 -11.17
N LYS A 295 -6.61 -5.08 -10.99
CA LYS A 295 -6.23 -6.00 -12.08
C LYS A 295 -7.19 -5.93 -13.27
N GLN A 296 -8.50 -5.95 -13.02
CA GLN A 296 -9.52 -5.85 -14.09
C GLN A 296 -9.47 -4.53 -14.84
N ARG A 297 -8.95 -3.48 -14.20
CA ARG A 297 -8.75 -2.15 -14.76
C ARG A 297 -7.38 -1.95 -15.42
N ASN A 298 -6.60 -3.04 -15.55
CA ASN A 298 -5.29 -3.06 -16.19
C ASN A 298 -4.27 -2.10 -15.57
N TYR A 299 -4.35 -1.87 -14.25
CA TYR A 299 -3.22 -1.28 -13.52
C TYR A 299 -1.97 -2.14 -13.73
N SER A 300 -0.77 -1.56 -13.77
CA SER A 300 0.46 -2.31 -14.01
C SER A 300 0.90 -3.07 -12.76
N PHE A 301 0.88 -2.42 -11.61
CA PHE A 301 1.16 -3.04 -10.31
C PHE A 301 0.56 -2.21 -9.16
N TRP A 302 0.58 -2.79 -7.96
CA TRP A 302 0.15 -2.14 -6.73
C TRP A 302 1.31 -1.97 -5.76
N SER A 303 1.71 -0.72 -5.49
CA SER A 303 2.69 -0.37 -4.46
C SER A 303 2.06 -0.39 -3.07
N LEU A 304 2.63 -1.19 -2.18
CA LEU A 304 2.23 -1.31 -0.79
C LEU A 304 3.10 -0.46 0.15
N GLY A 305 4.15 0.22 -0.34
CA GLY A 305 5.10 0.97 0.49
C GLY A 305 5.95 0.06 1.39
N HIS A 306 6.11 0.42 2.68
CA HIS A 306 6.96 -0.31 3.64
C HIS A 306 6.76 -1.84 3.63
N CYS A 307 7.86 -2.60 3.67
CA CYS A 307 7.84 -4.06 3.52
C CYS A 307 8.43 -4.87 4.70
N TYR A 308 8.89 -4.21 5.77
CA TYR A 308 9.79 -4.82 6.78
C TYR A 308 9.19 -5.11 8.17
N GLN A 309 7.94 -4.74 8.45
CA GLN A 309 7.39 -4.93 9.81
C GLN A 309 6.70 -6.30 10.01
N PRO A 310 6.78 -6.90 11.21
CA PRO A 310 6.00 -8.08 11.59
C PRO A 310 4.47 -7.84 11.51
N SER A 311 4.01 -6.65 11.88
CA SER A 311 2.60 -6.21 11.78
C SER A 311 2.09 -6.14 10.33
N LEU A 312 2.98 -6.15 9.34
CA LEU A 312 2.68 -6.11 7.91
C LEU A 312 2.65 -7.50 7.26
N ASP A 313 2.50 -8.57 8.05
CA ASP A 313 2.32 -9.95 7.56
C ASP A 313 1.23 -10.07 6.48
N TYR A 314 0.20 -9.22 6.53
CA TYR A 314 -0.87 -9.23 5.53
C TYR A 314 -0.34 -8.95 4.11
N LYS A 315 0.67 -8.10 3.94
CA LYS A 315 1.27 -7.80 2.63
C LYS A 315 1.97 -9.03 2.03
N ARG A 316 2.67 -9.79 2.88
CA ARG A 316 3.21 -11.11 2.50
C ARG A 316 2.11 -12.10 2.13
N LEU A 317 1.01 -12.10 2.88
CA LEU A 317 -0.15 -12.96 2.57
C LEU A 317 -0.88 -12.56 1.28
N LEU A 318 -0.74 -11.32 0.82
CA LEU A 318 -1.21 -10.85 -0.48
C LEU A 318 -0.28 -11.21 -1.64
N GLY A 319 0.95 -11.68 -1.36
CA GLY A 319 1.93 -12.01 -2.39
C GLY A 319 2.95 -10.91 -2.69
N GLN A 320 3.27 -10.02 -1.73
CA GLN A 320 4.24 -8.96 -1.99
C GLN A 320 5.59 -9.51 -2.49
N VAL A 321 6.22 -8.75 -3.38
CA VAL A 321 7.63 -8.83 -3.74
C VAL A 321 8.32 -7.55 -3.28
N ILE A 322 9.57 -7.65 -2.85
CA ILE A 322 10.36 -6.56 -2.31
C ILE A 322 11.34 -6.09 -3.37
N TYR A 323 11.27 -4.80 -3.68
CA TYR A 323 12.18 -4.08 -4.59
C TYR A 323 13.08 -3.18 -3.76
N SER A 324 14.36 -3.06 -4.12
CA SER A 324 15.19 -1.95 -3.65
C SER A 324 14.66 -0.62 -4.20
N ARG A 325 15.08 0.49 -3.57
CA ARG A 325 14.76 1.85 -4.02
C ARG A 325 14.96 2.04 -5.51
N ASP A 326 16.12 1.66 -6.03
CA ASP A 326 16.47 1.91 -7.43
C ASP A 326 15.66 1.05 -8.39
N GLU A 327 15.41 -0.21 -8.05
CA GLU A 327 14.56 -1.08 -8.85
C GLU A 327 13.11 -0.57 -8.86
N PHE A 328 12.58 -0.15 -7.70
CA PHE A 328 11.24 0.42 -7.61
C PHE A 328 11.12 1.72 -8.42
N ARG A 329 12.10 2.63 -8.33
CA ARG A 329 12.09 3.88 -9.11
C ARG A 329 12.14 3.64 -10.62
N ARG A 330 12.95 2.68 -11.08
CA ARG A 330 12.97 2.27 -12.50
C ARG A 330 11.63 1.70 -12.95
N LEU A 331 11.03 0.85 -12.12
CA LEU A 331 9.71 0.29 -12.38
C LEU A 331 8.65 1.40 -12.45
N LEU A 332 8.60 2.28 -11.45
CA LEU A 332 7.66 3.39 -11.37
C LEU A 332 7.77 4.32 -12.57
N LYS A 333 8.99 4.75 -12.95
CA LYS A 333 9.23 5.64 -14.10
C LYS A 333 8.69 5.08 -15.41
N THR A 334 8.65 3.75 -15.55
CA THR A 334 8.13 3.09 -16.76
C THR A 334 6.60 3.17 -16.84
N GLU A 335 5.94 3.17 -15.68
CA GLU A 335 4.48 2.99 -15.57
C GLU A 335 3.73 4.27 -15.17
N SER A 336 4.42 5.25 -14.56
CA SER A 336 3.80 6.47 -14.03
C SER A 336 3.47 7.52 -15.11
N GLY A 337 4.13 7.45 -16.27
CA GLY A 337 4.02 8.49 -17.29
C GLY A 337 4.60 9.84 -16.86
N ASN A 338 4.21 10.92 -17.53
CA ASN A 338 4.63 12.28 -17.20
C ASN A 338 3.72 12.92 -16.15
N VAL A 339 4.27 13.82 -15.32
CA VAL A 339 3.54 14.52 -14.26
C VAL A 339 2.39 15.37 -14.80
N THR A 340 2.57 16.02 -15.94
CA THR A 340 1.62 16.98 -16.53
C THR A 340 0.77 16.39 -17.66
N GLU A 341 0.77 15.07 -17.81
CA GLU A 341 -0.05 14.38 -18.81
C GLU A 341 -1.22 13.71 -18.10
N PRO A 342 -2.47 14.17 -18.32
CA PRO A 342 -3.63 13.63 -17.64
C PRO A 342 -3.69 12.11 -17.80
N GLN A 343 -4.19 11.44 -16.76
CA GLN A 343 -4.36 10.00 -16.76
C GLN A 343 -5.40 9.59 -17.83
N ALA A 344 -4.94 9.25 -19.01
CA ALA A 344 -5.79 8.91 -20.14
C ALA A 344 -6.13 7.42 -20.15
N THR A 345 -7.36 7.10 -20.53
CA THR A 345 -7.69 5.74 -20.95
C THR A 345 -6.84 5.39 -22.16
N SER A 346 -6.32 4.17 -22.20
CA SER A 346 -5.52 3.70 -23.32
C SER A 346 -6.25 2.54 -23.99
N PRO A 347 -6.90 2.75 -25.15
CA PRO A 347 -7.57 1.68 -25.89
C PRO A 347 -6.62 0.53 -26.24
N THR A 348 -5.33 0.84 -26.41
CA THR A 348 -4.28 -0.14 -26.75
C THR A 348 -3.86 -1.01 -25.58
N THR A 349 -3.89 -0.52 -24.35
CA THR A 349 -3.56 -1.32 -23.15
C THR A 349 -4.79 -1.80 -22.39
N GLY A 350 -5.97 -1.28 -22.73
CA GLY A 350 -7.21 -1.51 -21.99
C GLY A 350 -7.22 -0.83 -20.61
N PHE A 351 -6.29 0.07 -20.32
CA PHE A 351 -6.22 0.75 -19.03
C PHE A 351 -7.41 1.67 -18.81
N GLU A 352 -8.09 1.46 -17.68
CA GLU A 352 -9.25 2.21 -17.24
C GLU A 352 -9.03 2.70 -15.81
N PRO A 353 -8.65 3.97 -15.60
CA PRO A 353 -8.45 4.47 -14.24
C PRO A 353 -9.72 4.31 -13.40
N LEU A 354 -9.55 4.19 -12.08
CA LEU A 354 -10.69 4.31 -11.18
C LEU A 354 -11.26 5.72 -11.31
N THR A 355 -12.48 5.84 -11.82
CA THR A 355 -13.18 7.12 -12.02
C THR A 355 -14.48 7.16 -11.24
N SER A 356 -15.03 8.36 -11.09
CA SER A 356 -16.33 8.61 -10.47
C SER A 356 -17.54 8.06 -11.27
N ALA A 357 -17.33 7.54 -12.48
CA ALA A 357 -18.37 6.87 -13.25
C ALA A 357 -18.60 5.42 -12.78
N SER A 358 -17.66 4.83 -12.03
CA SER A 358 -17.73 3.47 -11.48
C SER A 358 -17.70 3.49 -9.95
N ASN A 359 -18.61 4.24 -9.33
CA ASN A 359 -18.58 4.50 -7.89
C ASN A 359 -18.85 3.29 -7.01
N THR A 360 -19.37 2.18 -7.56
CA THR A 360 -19.67 0.98 -6.78
C THR A 360 -19.49 -0.25 -7.63
N ILE A 361 -18.79 -1.25 -7.09
CA ILE A 361 -18.66 -2.56 -7.72
C ILE A 361 -18.90 -3.67 -6.69
N SER A 362 -19.82 -4.58 -6.99
CA SER A 362 -20.12 -5.70 -6.10
C SER A 362 -19.02 -6.78 -6.19
N ALA A 363 -18.82 -7.51 -5.09
CA ALA A 363 -17.94 -8.67 -5.07
C ALA A 363 -18.38 -9.74 -6.10
N THR A 364 -19.68 -9.83 -6.37
CA THR A 364 -20.23 -10.73 -7.40
C THR A 364 -19.74 -10.34 -8.79
N ALA A 365 -19.76 -9.05 -9.14
CA ALA A 365 -19.24 -8.56 -10.41
C ALA A 365 -17.73 -8.83 -10.52
N LEU A 366 -16.96 -8.45 -9.49
CA LEU A 366 -15.50 -8.63 -9.43
C LEU A 366 -15.07 -10.08 -9.58
N LEU A 367 -15.78 -11.02 -8.95
CA LEU A 367 -15.35 -12.42 -8.86
C LEU A 367 -15.97 -13.33 -9.92
N SER A 368 -16.77 -12.76 -10.83
CA SER A 368 -17.44 -13.47 -11.91
C SER A 368 -16.42 -14.09 -12.88
N PRO A 369 -16.66 -15.31 -13.42
CA PRO A 369 -15.74 -15.98 -14.34
C PRO A 369 -15.55 -15.24 -15.68
N SER A 370 -16.47 -14.34 -16.02
CA SER A 370 -16.54 -13.72 -17.35
C SER A 370 -15.58 -12.55 -17.53
N GLY A 371 -15.03 -11.95 -16.47
CA GLY A 371 -14.02 -10.87 -16.53
C GLY A 371 -14.39 -9.61 -17.34
N THR A 372 -15.52 -9.59 -18.03
CA THR A 372 -16.01 -8.45 -18.80
C THR A 372 -16.97 -7.69 -17.91
N LEU A 373 -16.52 -6.54 -17.40
CA LEU A 373 -17.40 -5.46 -17.01
C LEU A 373 -18.26 -5.14 -18.26
N LYS A 374 -19.58 -5.33 -18.14
CA LYS A 374 -20.53 -4.92 -19.19
C LYS A 374 -20.80 -3.43 -19.09
#